data_AF-A0A7G8C031-F1
#
_entry.id   AF-A0A7G8C031-F1
#
_cell.length_a   1.000
_cell.length_b   1.000
_cell.length_c   1.000
_cell.angle_alpha   90.00
_cell.angle_beta   90.00
_cell.angle_gamma   90.00
#
_symmetry.space_group_name_H-M   'P 1'
#
loop_
_entity.id
_entity.type
_entity.pdbx_description
1 polymer ?
#
loop_
_entity_poly.entity_id
_entity_poly.type
_entity_poly.pdbx_seq_one_letter_code
_entity_poly.pdbx_strand_id
1 'polypeptide(L)'
;MLDRKVVVTRSAMQSLGLACVLVFGVSGCRHKPVVPPLPPITQPVDLVEVPRQEPPPMIQPPHITLPPVPVASGAHPHRERRRRTATANASTPETEPSSTSSPETAAIGSLSLGGVANPHAQQEAADLITSIEKRLNGLSAQKAEGEKQQVSRIRNFEKQAQDALNSGDVEGAKTLATKARLLLDDLEK
;
A
#
# COMPACT_ATOMS: atom_id res chain seq x y z
N MET A 1 -44.63 20.51 -25.70
CA MET A 1 -44.43 20.07 -24.30
C MET A 1 -45.17 18.74 -24.05
N LEU A 2 -44.94 17.70 -24.88
CA LEU A 2 -45.77 16.49 -24.88
C LEU A 2 -45.05 15.15 -25.21
N ASP A 3 -43.71 15.09 -25.19
CA ASP A 3 -42.98 13.86 -25.59
C ASP A 3 -42.33 13.06 -24.44
N ARG A 4 -42.57 13.42 -23.17
CA ARG A 4 -41.91 12.75 -22.03
C ARG A 4 -42.62 11.52 -21.46
N LYS A 5 -43.83 11.18 -21.93
CA LYS A 5 -44.66 10.16 -21.26
C LYS A 5 -44.52 8.73 -21.81
N VAL A 6 -43.93 8.52 -22.99
CA VAL A 6 -43.97 7.19 -23.66
C VAL A 6 -42.77 6.30 -23.30
N VAL A 7 -41.66 6.85 -22.81
CA VAL A 7 -40.45 6.07 -22.49
C VAL A 7 -40.56 5.34 -21.13
N VAL A 8 -41.42 5.82 -20.23
CA VAL A 8 -41.49 5.33 -18.84
C VAL A 8 -42.17 3.95 -18.73
N THR A 9 -43.00 3.55 -19.69
CA THR A 9 -43.81 2.32 -19.58
C THR A 9 -43.15 1.05 -20.13
N ARG A 10 -41.98 1.14 -20.80
CA ARG A 10 -41.27 -0.05 -21.33
C ARG A 10 -40.24 -0.65 -20.37
N SER A 11 -39.83 0.07 -19.33
CA SER A 11 -38.78 -0.40 -18.41
C SER A 11 -39.30 -1.25 -17.23
N ALA A 12 -40.62 -1.30 -17.02
CA ALA A 12 -41.22 -2.01 -15.88
C ALA A 12 -41.44 -3.51 -16.10
N MET A 13 -41.21 -4.02 -17.33
CA MET A 13 -41.59 -5.38 -17.71
C MET A 13 -40.39 -6.30 -18.02
N GLN A 14 -39.16 -5.86 -17.72
CA GLN A 14 -37.94 -6.69 -17.79
C GLN A 14 -37.35 -7.05 -16.43
N SER A 15 -37.85 -6.45 -15.34
CA SER A 15 -37.30 -6.65 -13.99
C SER A 15 -37.88 -7.85 -13.24
N LEU A 16 -38.92 -8.52 -13.76
CA LEU A 16 -39.61 -9.61 -13.04
C LEU A 16 -39.05 -11.01 -13.33
N GLY A 17 -38.24 -11.20 -14.39
CA GLY A 17 -37.70 -12.51 -14.77
C GLY A 17 -36.38 -12.90 -14.09
N LEU A 18 -35.56 -11.91 -13.71
CA LEU A 18 -34.21 -12.17 -13.20
C LEU A 18 -34.16 -12.46 -11.69
N ALA A 19 -35.19 -12.05 -10.94
CA ALA A 19 -35.21 -12.15 -9.48
C ALA A 19 -35.43 -13.58 -8.95
N CYS A 20 -36.09 -14.47 -9.73
CA CYS A 20 -36.41 -15.82 -9.25
C CYS A 20 -35.24 -16.81 -9.28
N VAL A 21 -34.18 -16.56 -10.06
CA VAL A 21 -33.05 -17.51 -10.19
C VAL A 21 -32.03 -17.35 -9.04
N LEU A 22 -31.95 -16.18 -8.42
CA LEU A 22 -30.96 -15.92 -7.36
C LEU A 22 -31.32 -16.53 -5.99
N VAL A 23 -32.59 -16.86 -5.74
CA VAL A 23 -33.04 -17.32 -4.40
C VAL A 23 -32.81 -18.82 -4.16
N PHE A 24 -32.65 -19.63 -5.22
CA PHE A 24 -32.47 -21.08 -5.07
C PHE A 24 -31.00 -21.55 -5.04
N GLY A 25 -30.03 -20.67 -5.26
CA GLY A 25 -28.61 -21.04 -5.41
C GLY A 25 -27.76 -21.11 -4.13
N VAL A 26 -28.27 -20.69 -2.96
CA VAL A 26 -27.46 -20.53 -1.74
C VAL A 26 -27.64 -21.67 -0.73
N SER A 27 -28.27 -22.79 -1.13
CA SER A 27 -28.28 -24.02 -0.30
C SER A 27 -26.97 -24.79 -0.48
N GLY A 28 -25.86 -24.17 -0.10
CA GLY A 28 -24.52 -24.74 -0.11
C GLY A 28 -24.34 -25.74 1.03
N CYS A 29 -23.87 -26.94 0.68
CA CYS A 29 -23.62 -28.08 1.55
C CYS A 29 -22.80 -27.70 2.79
N ARG A 30 -23.38 -27.95 3.98
CA ARG A 30 -22.66 -27.89 5.26
C ARG A 30 -21.70 -29.07 5.39
N HIS A 31 -20.54 -28.97 4.78
CA HIS A 31 -19.41 -29.83 5.14
C HIS A 31 -18.90 -29.40 6.51
N LYS A 32 -19.10 -30.27 7.51
CA LYS A 32 -18.46 -30.11 8.82
C LYS A 32 -16.95 -30.20 8.60
N PRO A 33 -16.14 -29.22 9.00
CA PRO A 33 -14.70 -29.34 8.94
C PRO A 33 -14.29 -30.46 9.90
N VAL A 34 -13.91 -31.61 9.35
CA VAL A 34 -13.22 -32.66 10.10
C VAL A 34 -11.81 -32.17 10.31
N VAL A 35 -11.55 -31.61 11.50
CA VAL A 35 -10.21 -31.21 11.91
C VAL A 35 -9.44 -32.49 12.23
N PRO A 36 -8.35 -32.82 11.49
CA PRO A 36 -7.51 -33.95 11.85
C PRO A 36 -6.87 -33.69 13.23
N PRO A 37 -6.82 -34.68 14.12
CA PRO A 37 -6.18 -34.52 15.42
C PRO A 37 -4.69 -34.23 15.21
N LEU A 38 -4.19 -33.15 15.83
CA LEU A 38 -2.77 -32.82 15.79
C LEU A 38 -1.96 -33.93 16.47
N PRO A 39 -0.77 -34.27 15.95
CA PRO A 39 0.11 -35.24 16.60
C PRO A 39 0.57 -34.71 17.97
N PRO A 40 0.68 -35.57 18.99
CA PRO A 40 1.21 -35.17 20.28
C PRO A 40 2.66 -34.72 20.14
N ILE A 41 2.95 -33.48 20.57
CA ILE A 41 4.30 -32.92 20.65
C ILE A 41 5.03 -33.64 21.79
N THR A 42 5.93 -34.57 21.45
CA THR A 42 6.68 -35.40 22.40
C THR A 42 8.12 -34.96 22.61
N GLN A 43 8.56 -33.83 22.02
CA GLN A 43 9.94 -33.37 22.17
C GLN A 43 10.01 -32.16 23.11
N PRO A 44 10.77 -32.26 24.22
CA PRO A 44 11.13 -31.08 25.01
C PRO A 44 12.00 -30.19 24.13
N VAL A 45 11.54 -28.97 23.88
CA VAL A 45 12.33 -27.94 23.20
C VAL A 45 13.38 -27.47 24.19
N ASP A 46 14.63 -27.83 23.95
CA ASP A 46 15.76 -27.24 24.66
C ASP A 46 15.79 -25.75 24.35
N LEU A 47 15.55 -24.93 25.38
CA LEU A 47 15.73 -23.49 25.31
C LEU A 47 17.23 -23.21 25.12
N VAL A 48 17.61 -22.88 23.89
CA VAL A 48 18.90 -22.25 23.60
C VAL A 48 18.94 -20.93 24.37
N GLU A 49 19.81 -20.86 25.36
CA GLU A 49 20.09 -19.64 26.13
C GLU A 49 20.71 -18.60 25.18
N VAL A 50 19.94 -17.55 24.90
CA VAL A 50 20.36 -16.42 24.07
C VAL A 50 21.48 -15.68 24.82
N PRO A 51 22.69 -15.55 24.26
CA PRO A 51 23.76 -14.79 24.89
C PRO A 51 23.31 -13.35 25.11
N ARG A 52 23.48 -12.83 26.34
CA ARG A 52 23.24 -11.41 26.65
C ARG A 52 24.07 -10.54 25.71
N GLN A 53 23.41 -9.75 24.88
CA GLN A 53 24.06 -8.70 24.10
C GLN A 53 24.62 -7.64 25.05
N GLU A 54 25.93 -7.40 24.98
CA GLU A 54 26.56 -6.26 25.65
C GLU A 54 25.95 -4.95 25.11
N PRO A 55 25.73 -3.96 25.99
CA PRO A 55 25.22 -2.66 25.55
C PRO A 55 26.23 -2.00 24.60
N PRO A 56 25.77 -1.41 23.49
CA PRO A 56 26.65 -0.73 22.54
C PRO A 56 27.39 0.43 23.23
N PRO A 57 28.63 0.72 22.81
CA PRO A 57 29.40 1.82 23.37
C PRO A 57 28.65 3.14 23.15
N MET A 58 28.46 3.87 24.25
CA MET A 58 27.83 5.18 24.26
C MET A 58 28.70 6.16 23.47
N ILE A 59 28.26 6.52 22.26
CA ILE A 59 28.90 7.57 21.46
C ILE A 59 28.61 8.90 22.15
N GLN A 60 29.65 9.55 22.66
CA GLN A 60 29.57 10.88 23.23
C GLN A 60 29.16 11.87 22.13
N PRO A 61 28.07 12.64 22.29
CA PRO A 61 27.66 13.60 21.28
C PRO A 61 28.74 14.70 21.15
N PRO A 62 29.18 15.03 19.92
CA PRO A 62 30.15 16.09 19.72
C PRO A 62 29.56 17.43 20.16
N HIS A 63 30.32 18.14 20.99
CA HIS A 63 30.02 19.50 21.43
C HIS A 63 30.21 20.45 20.24
N ILE A 64 29.14 20.66 19.48
CA ILE A 64 29.08 21.67 18.43
C ILE A 64 29.01 23.03 19.12
N THR A 65 30.15 23.73 19.14
CA THR A 65 30.17 25.15 19.52
C THR A 65 29.64 25.95 18.33
N LEU A 66 28.39 26.40 18.43
CA LEU A 66 27.77 27.24 17.41
C LEU A 66 28.39 28.64 17.47
N PRO A 67 28.85 29.22 16.34
CA PRO A 67 29.26 30.62 16.29
C PRO A 67 28.06 31.55 16.55
N PRO A 68 28.28 32.76 17.10
CA PRO A 68 27.21 33.69 17.39
C PRO A 68 26.51 34.10 16.09
N VAL A 69 25.20 33.88 16.04
CA VAL A 69 24.34 34.30 14.94
C VAL A 69 24.26 35.84 14.94
N PRO A 70 24.58 36.52 13.84
CA PRO A 70 24.36 37.96 13.75
C PRO A 70 22.85 38.25 13.73
N VAL A 71 22.39 39.04 14.69
CA VAL A 71 21.01 39.55 14.74
C VAL A 71 20.86 40.59 13.64
N ALA A 72 20.23 40.21 12.52
CA ALA A 72 19.86 41.16 11.48
C ALA A 72 18.61 41.93 11.92
N SER A 73 18.81 43.20 12.27
CA SER A 73 17.76 44.21 12.42
C SER A 73 17.07 44.44 11.06
N GLY A 74 15.77 44.70 11.11
CA GLY A 74 14.84 44.49 10.02
C GLY A 74 15.06 45.31 8.74
N ALA A 75 14.61 44.72 7.64
CA ALA A 75 13.99 45.37 6.48
C ALA A 75 13.40 44.27 5.59
N HIS A 76 12.08 44.26 5.39
CA HIS A 76 11.47 43.41 4.36
C HIS A 76 11.81 43.97 2.97
N PRO A 77 12.13 43.08 2.00
CA PRO A 77 11.58 43.32 0.68
C PRO A 77 11.04 42.04 0.02
N HIS A 78 9.83 42.24 -0.52
CA HIS A 78 9.33 41.82 -1.83
C HIS A 78 9.53 40.36 -2.27
N ARG A 79 8.40 39.63 -2.23
CA ARG A 79 8.19 38.32 -2.82
C ARG A 79 8.17 38.42 -4.35
N GLU A 80 9.26 38.02 -5.00
CA GLU A 80 9.27 37.84 -6.45
C GLU A 80 9.14 36.36 -6.83
N ARG A 81 8.02 36.05 -7.48
CA ARG A 81 7.64 34.73 -7.99
C ARG A 81 8.41 34.48 -9.29
N ARG A 82 9.41 33.59 -9.29
CA ARG A 82 10.04 33.11 -10.54
C ARG A 82 9.69 31.66 -10.86
N ARG A 83 9.28 31.49 -12.11
CA ARG A 83 8.74 30.33 -12.81
C ARG A 83 9.85 29.32 -13.16
N ARG A 84 9.47 28.04 -13.22
CA ARG A 84 10.24 26.83 -13.62
C ARG A 84 11.09 27.00 -14.89
N THR A 85 12.22 26.29 -14.94
CA THR A 85 12.66 25.43 -16.07
C THR A 85 13.79 24.48 -15.64
N ALA A 86 13.94 23.40 -16.41
CA ALA A 86 14.60 22.14 -16.10
C ALA A 86 16.08 22.03 -16.53
N THR A 87 16.69 20.89 -16.16
CA THR A 87 17.54 20.00 -17.00
C THR A 87 19.02 19.84 -16.62
N ALA A 88 19.32 18.59 -16.22
CA ALA A 88 20.44 17.68 -16.52
C ALA A 88 21.92 18.01 -16.24
N ASN A 89 22.61 17.05 -15.59
CA ASN A 89 23.65 16.16 -16.15
C ASN A 89 24.34 15.43 -14.98
N ALA A 90 24.31 14.10 -14.89
CA ALA A 90 25.16 13.11 -15.57
C ALA A 90 26.64 13.17 -15.13
N SER A 91 27.10 12.13 -14.42
CA SER A 91 28.52 11.72 -14.34
C SER A 91 28.61 10.28 -13.80
N THR A 92 28.81 9.33 -14.71
CA THR A 92 29.42 8.02 -14.49
C THR A 92 30.93 8.18 -14.28
N PRO A 93 31.59 7.19 -13.66
CA PRO A 93 32.71 6.56 -14.35
C PRO A 93 32.65 5.02 -14.34
N GLU A 94 33.22 4.47 -15.39
CA GLU A 94 33.30 3.08 -15.84
C GLU A 94 34.65 2.44 -15.41
N THR A 95 34.85 1.16 -15.77
CA THR A 95 36.12 0.39 -15.85
C THR A 95 36.47 -0.50 -14.62
N GLU A 96 36.75 -1.81 -14.67
CA GLU A 96 36.70 -2.93 -15.65
C GLU A 96 36.97 -4.29 -14.89
N PRO A 97 36.98 -5.49 -15.52
CA PRO A 97 36.51 -6.73 -14.93
C PRO A 97 37.61 -7.70 -14.44
N SER A 98 37.22 -8.70 -13.63
CA SER A 98 38.03 -9.91 -13.44
C SER A 98 37.13 -11.16 -13.43
N SER A 99 37.32 -12.00 -14.44
CA SER A 99 36.60 -13.26 -14.71
C SER A 99 37.31 -14.46 -14.10
N THR A 100 36.59 -15.36 -13.42
CA THR A 100 37.05 -16.74 -13.14
C THR A 100 35.87 -17.73 -13.03
N SER A 101 35.59 -18.38 -14.17
CA SER A 101 35.21 -19.80 -14.41
C SER A 101 34.15 -20.57 -13.58
N SER A 102 33.10 -21.00 -14.33
CA SER A 102 32.46 -22.35 -14.37
C SER A 102 31.20 -22.63 -13.52
N PRO A 103 30.32 -23.58 -13.90
CA PRO A 103 29.53 -23.63 -15.13
C PRO A 103 28.00 -23.79 -14.86
N GLU A 104 27.22 -23.41 -15.87
CA GLU A 104 25.82 -23.79 -16.19
C GLU A 104 25.02 -24.61 -15.17
N THR A 105 23.97 -24.00 -14.60
CA THR A 105 22.59 -24.57 -14.54
C THR A 105 21.65 -23.57 -13.85
N ALA A 106 21.14 -22.62 -14.62
CA ALA A 106 19.79 -22.09 -14.50
C ALA A 106 19.67 -21.05 -15.60
N ALA A 107 18.60 -21.12 -16.38
CA ALA A 107 18.24 -20.15 -17.38
C ALA A 107 18.00 -18.77 -16.72
N ILE A 108 19.08 -18.05 -16.41
CA ILE A 108 19.11 -16.61 -16.12
C ILE A 108 18.93 -15.90 -17.47
N GLY A 109 17.76 -16.12 -18.07
CA GLY A 109 17.37 -15.64 -19.39
C GLY A 109 16.23 -14.63 -19.30
N SER A 110 16.21 -13.79 -18.26
CA SER A 110 15.39 -12.59 -18.20
C SER A 110 15.87 -11.66 -17.09
N LEU A 111 17.09 -11.13 -17.25
CA LEU A 111 17.42 -9.83 -16.68
C LEU A 111 16.52 -8.78 -17.37
N SER A 112 15.26 -8.69 -16.93
CA SER A 112 14.31 -7.67 -17.36
C SER A 112 14.73 -6.34 -16.72
N LEU A 113 15.75 -5.74 -17.33
CA LEU A 113 16.10 -4.34 -17.16
C LEU A 113 14.89 -3.49 -17.59
N GLY A 114 14.17 -2.96 -16.59
CA GLY A 114 13.27 -1.82 -16.78
C GLY A 114 11.79 -2.15 -16.67
N GLY A 115 11.25 -2.01 -15.45
CA GLY A 115 10.07 -1.16 -15.21
C GLY A 115 8.84 -1.36 -16.11
N VAL A 116 8.56 -2.57 -16.59
CA VAL A 116 7.24 -2.88 -17.13
C VAL A 116 6.29 -2.97 -15.96
N ALA A 117 5.84 -1.81 -15.48
CA ALA A 117 4.64 -1.71 -14.67
C ALA A 117 3.57 -2.50 -15.41
N ASN A 118 3.23 -3.68 -14.88
CA ASN A 118 2.21 -4.51 -15.48
C ASN A 118 0.92 -3.68 -15.39
N PRO A 119 0.34 -3.23 -16.52
CA PRO A 119 -0.78 -2.30 -16.50
C PRO A 119 -1.98 -2.90 -15.75
N HIS A 120 -2.11 -4.23 -15.76
CA HIS A 120 -3.10 -4.94 -14.97
C HIS A 120 -2.83 -4.81 -13.47
N ALA A 121 -1.59 -5.01 -13.02
CA ALA A 121 -1.24 -4.89 -11.60
C ALA A 121 -1.38 -3.44 -11.11
N GLN A 122 -1.05 -2.46 -11.94
CA GLN A 122 -1.25 -1.05 -11.63
C GLN A 122 -2.74 -0.72 -11.48
N GLN A 123 -3.59 -1.23 -12.38
CA GLN A 123 -5.04 -1.07 -12.27
C GLN A 123 -5.60 -1.74 -11.02
N GLU A 124 -5.15 -2.96 -10.71
CA GLU A 124 -5.57 -3.69 -9.49
C GLU A 124 -5.22 -2.90 -8.22
N ALA A 125 -4.02 -2.34 -8.15
CA ALA A 125 -3.60 -1.50 -7.04
C ALA A 125 -4.43 -0.21 -6.94
N ALA A 126 -4.71 0.46 -8.07
CA ALA A 126 -5.56 1.64 -8.11
C ALA A 126 -7.00 1.34 -7.66
N ASP A 127 -7.56 0.21 -8.08
CA ASP A 127 -8.89 -0.23 -7.69
C ASP A 127 -8.95 -0.55 -6.19
N LEU A 128 -7.91 -1.18 -5.63
CA LEU A 128 -7.77 -1.42 -4.20
C LEU A 128 -7.74 -0.11 -3.40
N ILE A 129 -6.92 0.86 -3.80
CA ILE A 129 -6.83 2.18 -3.16
C ILE A 129 -8.19 2.88 -3.20
N THR A 130 -8.82 2.92 -4.38
CA THR A 130 -10.14 3.54 -4.57
C THR A 130 -11.23 2.87 -3.73
N SER A 131 -11.17 1.55 -3.56
CA SER A 131 -12.10 0.80 -2.70
C SER A 131 -11.94 1.20 -1.23
N ILE A 132 -10.70 1.34 -0.75
CA ILE A 132 -10.38 1.76 0.61
C ILE A 132 -10.88 3.18 0.85
N GLU A 133 -10.61 4.11 -0.07
CA GLU A 133 -11.07 5.50 0.00
C GLU A 133 -12.60 5.59 0.14
N LYS A 134 -13.34 4.85 -0.72
CA LYS A 134 -14.81 4.82 -0.69
C LYS A 134 -15.34 4.33 0.66
N ARG A 135 -14.74 3.28 1.22
CA ARG A 135 -15.15 2.73 2.51
C ARG A 135 -14.80 3.67 3.67
N LEU A 136 -13.62 4.27 3.66
CA LEU A 136 -13.22 5.30 4.64
C LEU A 136 -14.18 6.49 4.65
N ASN A 137 -14.63 6.93 3.46
CA ASN A 137 -15.60 8.00 3.33
C ASN A 137 -17.03 7.56 3.69
N GLY A 138 -17.32 6.26 3.63
CA GLY A 138 -18.59 5.66 4.03
C GLY A 138 -18.70 5.31 5.52
N LEU A 139 -17.62 5.45 6.30
CA LEU A 139 -17.63 5.20 7.74
C LEU A 139 -18.57 6.20 8.45
N SER A 140 -19.35 5.70 9.41
CA SER A 140 -20.20 6.56 10.23
C SER A 140 -19.35 7.53 11.07
N ALA A 141 -19.83 8.77 11.26
CA ALA A 141 -19.12 9.77 12.05
C ALA A 141 -18.80 9.27 13.48
N GLN A 142 -19.68 8.45 14.05
CA GLN A 142 -19.47 7.84 15.37
C GLN A 142 -18.30 6.86 15.39
N LYS A 143 -18.19 5.96 14.40
CA LYS A 143 -17.03 5.05 14.28
C LYS A 143 -15.74 5.83 13.99
N ALA A 144 -15.82 6.84 13.13
CA ALA A 144 -14.67 7.66 12.77
C ALA A 144 -14.09 8.45 13.95
N GLU A 145 -14.94 9.00 14.83
CA GLU A 145 -14.45 9.71 16.03
C GLU A 145 -14.02 8.74 17.14
N GLY A 146 -14.73 7.62 17.31
CA GLY A 146 -14.36 6.58 18.28
C GLY A 146 -12.99 5.98 18.02
N GLU A 147 -12.64 5.77 16.75
CA GLU A 147 -11.39 5.12 16.32
C GLU A 147 -10.49 6.04 15.48
N LYS A 148 -10.48 7.33 15.82
CA LYS A 148 -9.78 8.39 15.07
C LYS A 148 -8.32 8.09 14.79
N GLN A 149 -7.62 7.46 15.73
CA GLN A 149 -6.22 7.09 15.57
C GLN A 149 -6.04 6.01 14.51
N GLN A 150 -6.90 4.99 14.50
CA GLN A 150 -6.85 3.92 13.50
C GLN A 150 -7.25 4.43 12.12
N VAL A 151 -8.30 5.25 12.03
CA VAL A 151 -8.68 5.93 10.78
C VAL A 151 -7.53 6.78 10.24
N SER A 152 -6.82 7.52 11.10
CA SER A 152 -5.63 8.29 10.69
C SER A 152 -4.52 7.39 10.16
N ARG A 153 -4.28 6.22 10.77
CA ARG A 153 -3.28 5.26 10.28
C ARG A 153 -3.66 4.68 8.92
N ILE A 154 -4.92 4.33 8.72
CA ILE A 154 -5.42 3.81 7.44
C ILE A 154 -5.23 4.87 6.34
N ARG A 155 -5.63 6.13 6.59
CA ARG A 155 -5.40 7.24 5.65
C ARG A 155 -3.92 7.47 5.32
N ASN A 156 -3.03 7.26 6.29
CA ASN A 156 -1.59 7.36 6.02
C ASN A 156 -1.11 6.23 5.10
N PHE A 157 -1.55 4.99 5.32
CA PHE A 157 -1.20 3.87 4.42
C PHE A 157 -1.82 4.04 3.03
N GLU A 158 -3.05 4.53 2.93
CA GLU A 158 -3.70 4.88 1.67
C GLU A 158 -2.86 5.91 0.87
N LYS A 159 -2.45 7.01 1.52
CA LYS A 159 -1.58 8.02 0.90
C LYS A 159 -0.25 7.43 0.42
N GLN A 160 0.41 6.64 1.27
CA GLN A 160 1.67 5.99 0.89
C GLN A 160 1.48 5.04 -0.29
N ALA A 161 0.37 4.31 -0.35
CA ALA A 161 0.06 3.44 -1.47
C ALA A 161 -0.13 4.24 -2.77
N GLN A 162 -0.78 5.40 -2.67
CA GLN A 162 -0.99 6.30 -3.80
C GLN A 162 0.32 6.94 -4.28
N ASP A 163 1.18 7.36 -3.35
CA ASP A 163 2.52 7.87 -3.67
C ASP A 163 3.40 6.79 -4.34
N ALA A 164 3.36 5.55 -3.84
CA ALA A 164 4.04 4.41 -4.44
C ALA A 164 3.55 4.16 -5.88
N LEU A 165 2.22 4.17 -6.11
CA LEU A 165 1.62 4.02 -7.43
C LEU A 165 2.09 5.14 -8.40
N ASN A 166 2.11 6.38 -7.91
CA ASN A 166 2.55 7.55 -8.70
C ASN A 166 4.04 7.50 -9.03
N SER A 167 4.85 6.88 -8.16
CA SER A 167 6.29 6.69 -8.38
C SER A 167 6.63 5.47 -9.26
N GLY A 168 5.63 4.66 -9.62
CA GLY A 168 5.81 3.43 -10.41
C GLY A 168 6.09 2.17 -9.58
N ASP A 169 6.08 2.27 -8.24
CA ASP A 169 6.21 1.12 -7.34
C ASP A 169 4.83 0.46 -7.13
N VAL A 170 4.41 -0.33 -8.11
CA VAL A 170 3.11 -1.03 -8.11
C VAL A 170 3.02 -2.07 -6.97
N GLU A 171 4.11 -2.79 -6.70
CA GLU A 171 4.14 -3.80 -5.64
C GLU A 171 4.10 -3.17 -4.24
N GLY A 172 4.82 -2.07 -4.03
CA GLY A 172 4.74 -1.27 -2.82
C GLY A 172 3.32 -0.72 -2.60
N ALA A 173 2.70 -0.17 -3.66
CA ALA A 173 1.32 0.31 -3.61
C ALA A 173 0.34 -0.80 -3.19
N LYS A 174 0.43 -1.98 -3.80
CA LYS A 174 -0.43 -3.12 -3.48
C LYS A 174 -0.26 -3.58 -2.03
N THR A 175 0.98 -3.63 -1.54
CA THR A 175 1.29 -4.04 -0.16
C THR A 175 0.71 -3.05 0.86
N LEU A 176 0.93 -1.77 0.64
CA LEU A 176 0.43 -0.70 1.51
C LEU A 176 -1.10 -0.62 1.50
N ALA A 177 -1.72 -0.73 0.31
CA ALA A 177 -3.17 -0.79 0.17
C ALA A 177 -3.76 -2.01 0.89
N THR A 178 -3.14 -3.18 0.76
CA THR A 178 -3.59 -4.40 1.47
C THR A 178 -3.53 -4.19 2.99
N LYS A 179 -2.48 -3.56 3.50
CA LYS A 179 -2.37 -3.23 4.93
C LYS A 179 -3.47 -2.27 5.39
N ALA A 180 -3.76 -1.22 4.60
CA ALA A 180 -4.86 -0.30 4.87
C ALA A 180 -6.22 -1.03 4.88
N ARG A 181 -6.44 -1.94 3.91
CA ARG A 181 -7.66 -2.75 3.83
C ARG A 181 -7.84 -3.63 5.06
N LEU A 182 -6.81 -4.33 5.53
CA LEU A 182 -6.89 -5.17 6.72
C LEU A 182 -7.28 -4.35 7.96
N LEU A 183 -6.63 -3.20 8.16
CA LEU A 183 -6.95 -2.30 9.27
C LEU A 183 -8.36 -1.73 9.20
N LEU A 184 -8.88 -1.53 7.99
CA LEU A 184 -10.24 -1.05 7.74
C LEU A 184 -11.28 -2.17 7.97
N ASP A 185 -11.00 -3.39 7.54
CA ASP A 185 -11.84 -4.57 7.81
C ASP A 185 -11.99 -4.79 9.32
N ASP A 186 -10.94 -4.50 10.10
CA ASP A 186 -10.99 -4.58 11.56
C ASP A 186 -11.79 -3.45 12.23
N LEU A 187 -11.93 -2.28 11.58
CA LEU A 187 -12.82 -1.20 12.07
C LEU A 187 -14.30 -1.47 11.82
N GLU A 188 -14.61 -2.25 10.79
CA GLU A 188 -15.99 -2.52 10.38
C GLU A 188 -16.64 -3.66 11.15
N LYS A 189 -15.83 -4.54 11.77
CA LYS A 189 -16.29 -5.55 12.74
C LYS A 189 -16.96 -4.92 13.97
#